data_AF-A0A942EH60-F1
#
_entry.id   AF-A0A942EH60-F1
#
_cell.length_a   1.000
_cell.length_b   1.000
_cell.length_c   1.000
_cell.angle_alpha   90.00
_cell.angle_beta   90.00
_cell.angle_gamma   90.00
#
_symmetry.space_group_name_H-M   'P 1'
#
loop_
_entity.id
_entity.type
_entity.pdbx_description
1 polymer ?
#
loop_
_entity_poly.entity_id
_entity_poly.type
_entity_poly.pdbx_seq_one_letter_code
_entity_poly.pdbx_strand_id
1 'polypeptide(L)'
;MLTEKNPESRVFFLGEEKSVAAHLFPDVAIRFARFRHDLQNDLQLVYGFLQLQKPTSDILLKLDKITDRVRTASLVFNLESPTLSCAVFDIWSLAESSGLKLRFQATGDWKYFGEKWPACELSLATLWAHYQGLATDLGVAEVALELSVQSGNWHMKFSGAGTELLACFVAGHGEVAVDVY
;
A
#
# COMPACT_ATOMS: atom_id res chain seq x y z
N MET A 1 -28.32 -23.81 23.57
CA MET A 1 -27.36 -23.75 22.45
C MET A 1 -27.38 -22.32 21.94
N LEU A 2 -26.41 -21.53 22.39
CA LEU A 2 -26.21 -20.15 21.94
C LEU A 2 -25.29 -20.23 20.72
N THR A 3 -25.82 -19.90 19.55
CA THR A 3 -24.97 -19.54 18.39
C THR A 3 -25.01 -18.03 18.29
N GLU A 4 -24.03 -17.39 18.93
CA GLU A 4 -23.67 -16.00 18.68
C GLU A 4 -23.20 -15.88 17.22
N LYS A 5 -23.98 -15.16 16.41
CA LYS A 5 -23.57 -14.62 15.12
C LYS A 5 -24.00 -13.17 15.10
N ASN A 6 -23.07 -12.25 15.40
CA ASN A 6 -23.10 -10.92 14.80
C ASN A 6 -21.76 -10.19 14.97
N PRO A 7 -20.87 -10.18 13.96
CA PRO A 7 -19.94 -9.08 13.76
C PRO A 7 -20.57 -8.07 12.78
N GLU A 8 -20.51 -6.79 13.12
CA GLU A 8 -21.08 -5.68 12.36
C GLU A 8 -20.47 -5.53 10.96
N SER A 9 -20.95 -6.27 9.97
CA SER A 9 -20.63 -6.02 8.56
C SER A 9 -21.35 -4.76 8.07
N ARG A 10 -20.61 -3.66 7.88
CA ARG A 10 -21.14 -2.39 7.31
C ARG A 10 -20.94 -2.37 5.79
N VAL A 11 -22.05 -2.34 5.05
CA VAL A 11 -22.07 -2.18 3.58
C VAL A 11 -22.12 -0.69 3.24
N PHE A 12 -21.15 -0.19 2.46
CA PHE A 12 -21.13 1.18 1.97
C PHE A 12 -21.53 1.22 0.48
N PHE A 13 -22.54 2.02 0.15
CA PHE A 13 -22.92 2.31 -1.24
C PHE A 13 -22.23 3.61 -1.68
N LEU A 14 -21.41 3.54 -2.73
CA LEU A 14 -20.73 4.70 -3.32
C LEU A 14 -21.64 5.34 -4.38
N GLY A 15 -22.12 6.55 -4.11
CA GLY A 15 -22.93 7.36 -5.03
C GLY A 15 -22.10 8.42 -5.79
N GLU A 16 -22.44 8.57 -7.07
CA GLU A 16 -22.08 9.59 -8.09
C GLU A 16 -20.60 9.99 -8.31
N GLU A 17 -20.14 9.63 -9.52
CA GLU A 17 -18.77 9.58 -10.04
C GLU A 17 -18.23 10.94 -10.55
N LYS A 18 -17.95 11.88 -9.65
CA LYS A 18 -16.99 12.97 -9.96
C LYS A 18 -15.74 12.82 -9.12
N SER A 19 -14.74 12.16 -9.71
CA SER A 19 -13.33 12.00 -9.31
C SER A 19 -12.94 12.55 -7.93
N VAL A 20 -13.41 11.88 -6.88
CA VAL A 20 -12.89 12.06 -5.51
C VAL A 20 -11.38 11.75 -5.48
N ALA A 21 -10.92 10.88 -6.39
CA ALA A 21 -9.51 10.55 -6.59
C ALA A 21 -8.62 11.76 -6.89
N ALA A 22 -9.08 12.74 -7.69
CA ALA A 22 -8.25 13.88 -8.06
C ALA A 22 -7.92 14.85 -6.90
N HIS A 23 -8.68 14.80 -5.80
CA HIS A 23 -8.40 15.59 -4.59
C HIS A 23 -7.67 14.78 -3.50
N LEU A 24 -7.67 13.45 -3.61
CA LEU A 24 -7.02 12.56 -2.64
C LEU A 24 -5.53 12.35 -2.95
N PHE A 25 -5.11 12.51 -4.20
CA PHE A 25 -3.73 12.29 -4.63
C PHE A 25 -3.11 13.61 -5.12
N PRO A 26 -2.17 14.23 -4.37
CA PRO A 26 -1.42 15.38 -4.87
C PRO A 26 -0.63 14.98 -6.13
N ASP A 27 -0.20 15.97 -6.91
CA ASP A 27 0.52 15.76 -8.17
C ASP A 27 1.61 14.70 -8.03
N VAL A 28 1.46 13.60 -8.77
CA VAL A 28 2.36 12.45 -8.83
C VAL A 28 3.81 12.90 -9.02
N ALA A 29 4.05 13.98 -9.75
CA ALA A 29 5.36 14.57 -9.94
C ALA A 29 6.04 15.00 -8.61
N ILE A 30 5.28 15.55 -7.66
CA ILE A 30 5.78 15.96 -6.34
C ILE A 30 6.23 14.72 -5.54
N ARG A 31 5.47 13.63 -5.62
CA ARG A 31 5.78 12.38 -4.92
C ARG A 31 7.04 11.72 -5.49
N PHE A 32 7.16 11.67 -6.81
CA PHE A 32 8.39 11.20 -7.46
C PHE A 32 9.59 12.08 -7.12
N ALA A 33 9.42 13.40 -7.06
CA ALA A 33 10.48 14.30 -6.66
C ALA A 33 10.97 14.01 -5.22
N ARG A 34 10.03 13.73 -4.30
CA ARG A 34 10.35 13.32 -2.92
C ARG A 34 11.06 11.97 -2.87
N PHE A 35 10.56 10.95 -3.58
CA PHE A 35 11.23 9.65 -3.66
C PHE A 35 12.66 9.77 -4.17
N ARG A 36 12.86 10.53 -5.26
CA ARG A 36 14.20 10.81 -5.81
C ARG A 36 15.09 11.49 -4.77
N HIS A 37 14.58 12.52 -4.09
CA HIS A 37 15.32 13.22 -3.05
C HIS A 37 15.74 12.29 -1.91
N ASP A 38 14.83 11.46 -1.43
CA ASP A 38 15.11 10.54 -0.33
C ASP A 38 16.13 9.46 -0.74
N LEU A 39 16.01 8.93 -1.96
CA LEU A 39 16.99 8.01 -2.53
C LEU A 39 18.38 8.66 -2.68
N GLN A 40 18.44 9.92 -3.12
CA GLN A 40 19.68 10.67 -3.21
C GLN A 40 20.34 10.85 -1.84
N ASN A 41 19.56 11.16 -0.80
CA ASN A 41 20.08 11.27 0.56
C ASN A 41 20.63 9.94 1.07
N ASP A 42 19.92 8.84 0.83
CA ASP A 42 20.39 7.49 1.22
C ASP A 42 21.73 7.14 0.51
N LEU A 43 21.85 7.46 -0.79
CA LEU A 43 23.08 7.24 -1.55
C LEU A 43 24.24 8.14 -1.09
N GLN A 44 23.97 9.39 -0.74
CA GLN A 44 24.99 10.31 -0.20
C GLN A 44 25.57 9.80 1.11
N LEU A 45 24.73 9.22 1.99
CA LEU A 45 25.20 8.62 3.24
C LEU A 45 26.12 7.44 2.96
N VAL A 46 25.72 6.51 2.08
CA VAL A 46 26.54 5.36 1.68
C VAL A 46 27.88 5.85 1.12
N TYR A 47 27.85 6.84 0.22
CA TYR A 47 29.05 7.43 -0.35
C TYR A 47 29.99 8.00 0.72
N GLY A 48 29.46 8.76 1.69
CA GLY A 48 30.24 9.29 2.80
C GLY A 48 30.94 8.20 3.62
N PHE A 49 30.26 7.09 3.91
CA PHE A 49 30.90 5.97 4.61
C PHE A 49 31.99 5.29 3.79
N LEU A 50 31.79 5.11 2.48
CA LEU A 50 32.79 4.55 1.58
C LEU A 50 34.04 5.44 1.51
N GLN A 51 33.87 6.77 1.45
CA GLN A 51 34.99 7.72 1.48
C GLN A 51 35.80 7.63 2.77
N LEU A 52 35.15 7.36 3.90
CA LEU A 52 35.81 7.20 5.20
C LEU A 52 36.51 5.83 5.35
N GLN A 53 36.43 4.93 4.36
CA GLN A 53 36.98 3.57 4.38
C GLN A 53 36.56 2.77 5.62
N LYS A 54 35.34 3.01 6.11
CA LYS A 54 34.75 2.29 7.25
C LYS A 54 33.60 1.43 6.79
N PRO A 55 33.84 0.27 6.14
CA PRO A 55 32.77 -0.68 5.83
C PRO A 55 32.24 -1.28 7.14
N THR A 56 31.29 -0.59 7.75
CA THR A 56 30.58 -1.08 8.93
C THR A 56 29.36 -1.87 8.51
N SER A 57 28.85 -2.68 9.44
CA SER A 57 27.52 -3.29 9.33
C SER A 57 26.44 -2.26 8.96
N ASP A 58 26.60 -1.00 9.38
CA ASP A 58 25.63 0.06 9.13
C ASP A 58 25.51 0.44 7.65
N ILE A 59 26.61 0.35 6.87
CA ILE A 59 26.53 0.56 5.41
C ILE A 59 25.69 -0.54 4.78
N LEU A 60 25.92 -1.80 5.17
CA LEU A 60 25.19 -2.94 4.62
C LEU A 60 23.70 -2.79 4.91
N LEU A 61 23.33 -2.43 6.15
CA LEU A 61 21.93 -2.15 6.51
C LEU A 61 21.32 -1.00 5.69
N LYS A 62 22.10 0.05 5.36
CA LYS A 62 21.64 1.13 4.48
C LYS A 62 21.46 0.68 3.04
N LEU A 63 22.37 -0.14 2.51
CA LEU A 63 22.28 -0.71 1.15
C LEU A 63 21.08 -1.65 1.02
N ASP A 64 20.79 -2.45 2.05
CA ASP A 64 19.61 -3.30 2.09
C ASP A 64 18.33 -2.45 2.06
N LYS A 65 18.27 -1.39 2.86
CA LYS A 65 17.14 -0.44 2.85
C LYS A 65 16.92 0.20 1.48
N ILE A 66 17.99 0.64 0.81
CA ILE A 66 17.92 1.21 -0.54
C ILE A 66 17.39 0.15 -1.52
N THR A 67 17.92 -1.06 -1.44
CA THR A 67 17.54 -2.19 -2.30
C THR A 67 16.07 -2.53 -2.13
N ASP A 68 15.59 -2.63 -0.89
CA ASP A 68 14.18 -2.92 -0.59
C ASP A 68 13.25 -1.80 -1.07
N ARG A 69 13.66 -0.54 -0.90
CA ARG A 69 12.91 0.62 -1.40
C ARG A 69 12.80 0.61 -2.92
N VAL A 70 13.89 0.37 -3.65
CA VAL A 70 13.90 0.27 -5.12
C VAL A 70 13.12 -0.96 -5.60
N ARG A 71 13.27 -2.10 -4.94
CA ARG A 71 12.50 -3.32 -5.25
C ARG A 71 11.01 -3.08 -5.09
N THR A 72 10.59 -2.46 -3.99
CA THR A 72 9.19 -2.11 -3.73
C THR A 72 8.65 -1.18 -4.81
N ALA A 73 9.38 -0.11 -5.14
CA ALA A 73 9.01 0.78 -6.24
C ALA A 73 8.85 0.03 -7.57
N SER A 74 9.78 -0.89 -7.89
CA SER A 74 9.68 -1.72 -9.10
C SER A 74 8.44 -2.61 -9.08
N LEU A 75 8.07 -3.22 -7.94
CA LEU A 75 6.85 -4.02 -7.84
C LEU A 75 5.60 -3.18 -8.08
N VAL A 76 5.56 -1.97 -7.52
CA VAL A 76 4.44 -1.03 -7.70
C VAL A 76 4.32 -0.60 -9.16
N PHE A 77 5.41 -0.22 -9.82
CA PHE A 77 5.38 0.23 -11.21
C PHE A 77 5.25 -0.90 -12.24
N ASN A 78 5.44 -2.15 -11.82
CA ASN A 78 5.14 -3.33 -12.64
C ASN A 78 3.65 -3.73 -12.62
N LEU A 79 2.80 -3.04 -11.84
CA LEU A 79 1.36 -3.18 -11.99
C LEU A 79 0.95 -2.67 -13.37
N GLU A 80 0.06 -3.40 -14.03
CA GLU A 80 -0.34 -3.12 -15.42
C GLU A 80 -1.23 -1.88 -15.57
N SER A 81 -1.69 -1.32 -14.45
CA SER A 81 -2.48 -0.09 -14.41
C SER A 81 -1.65 1.07 -13.86
N PRO A 82 -1.34 2.08 -14.69
CA PRO A 82 -0.62 3.27 -14.24
C PRO A 82 -1.31 3.99 -13.07
N THR A 83 -2.65 4.04 -13.08
CA THR A 83 -3.44 4.72 -12.06
C THR A 83 -3.42 3.96 -10.74
N LEU A 84 -3.53 2.63 -10.77
CA LEU A 84 -3.34 1.81 -9.57
C LEU A 84 -1.90 1.89 -9.03
N SER A 85 -0.90 1.87 -9.92
CA SER A 85 0.51 2.07 -9.53
C SER A 85 0.70 3.38 -8.79
N CYS A 86 0.09 4.47 -9.27
CA CYS A 86 0.12 5.75 -8.58
C CYS A 86 -0.56 5.69 -7.22
N ALA A 87 -1.76 5.11 -7.12
CA ALA A 87 -2.49 4.99 -5.87
C ALA A 87 -1.71 4.17 -4.80
N VAL A 88 -1.12 3.05 -5.20
CA VAL A 88 -0.28 2.23 -4.31
C VAL A 88 0.98 2.98 -3.90
N PHE A 89 1.63 3.68 -4.84
CA PHE A 89 2.82 4.49 -4.55
C PHE A 89 2.51 5.62 -3.57
N ASP A 90 1.35 6.26 -3.71
CA ASP A 90 0.89 7.29 -2.79
C ASP A 90 0.67 6.75 -1.38
N ILE A 91 0.01 5.60 -1.26
CA ILE A 91 -0.19 4.92 0.02
C ILE A 91 1.15 4.58 0.67
N TRP A 92 2.09 4.05 -0.10
CA TRP A 92 3.44 3.77 0.39
C TRP A 92 4.15 5.03 0.88
N SER A 93 4.12 6.12 0.09
CA SER A 93 4.75 7.39 0.47
C SER A 93 4.13 8.00 1.73
N LEU A 94 2.80 7.93 1.85
CA LEU A 94 2.07 8.42 3.02
C LEU A 94 2.38 7.59 4.26
N ALA A 95 2.40 6.26 4.14
CA ALA A 95 2.79 5.34 5.20
C ALA A 95 4.18 5.68 5.73
N GLU A 96 5.19 5.76 4.85
CA GLU A 96 6.56 6.07 5.23
C GLU A 96 6.67 7.45 5.91
N SER A 97 5.93 8.45 5.40
CA SER A 97 5.92 9.79 6.00
C SER A 97 5.30 9.83 7.40
N SER A 98 4.47 8.83 7.73
CA SER A 98 3.84 8.66 9.05
C SER A 98 4.66 7.74 9.97
N GLY A 99 5.85 7.29 9.54
CA GLY A 99 6.67 6.34 10.28
C GLY A 99 6.21 4.89 10.19
N LEU A 100 5.23 4.58 9.33
CA LEU A 100 4.75 3.22 9.08
C LEU A 100 5.55 2.61 7.93
N LYS A 101 6.08 1.40 8.12
CA LYS A 101 6.69 0.66 7.02
C LYS A 101 5.61 -0.10 6.25
N LEU A 102 5.46 0.18 4.96
CA LEU A 102 4.57 -0.60 4.09
C LEU A 102 5.37 -1.71 3.38
N ARG A 103 4.95 -2.96 3.54
CA ARG A 103 5.34 -4.06 2.65
C ARG A 103 4.28 -4.21 1.57
N PHE A 104 4.71 -4.33 0.33
CA PHE A 104 3.81 -4.47 -0.81
C PHE A 104 4.05 -5.81 -1.51
N GLN A 105 2.96 -6.51 -1.83
CA GLN A 105 2.98 -7.69 -2.67
C GLN A 105 1.80 -7.67 -3.63
N ALA A 106 2.05 -7.98 -4.90
CA ALA A 106 1.03 -8.18 -5.91
C ALA A 106 1.16 -9.57 -6.54
N THR A 107 0.04 -10.27 -6.71
CA THR A 107 -0.01 -11.61 -7.33
C THR A 107 -1.21 -11.74 -8.27
N GLY A 108 -1.14 -12.66 -9.23
CA GLY A 108 -2.21 -12.88 -10.21
C GLY A 108 -1.99 -12.20 -11.55
N ASP A 109 -2.89 -12.49 -12.50
CA ASP A 109 -2.85 -11.95 -13.86
C ASP A 109 -3.71 -10.68 -13.93
N TRP A 110 -3.03 -9.54 -13.98
CA TRP A 110 -3.63 -8.21 -13.98
C TRP A 110 -4.18 -7.79 -15.35
N LYS A 111 -3.94 -8.58 -16.42
CA LYS A 111 -4.32 -8.22 -17.79
C LYS A 111 -5.82 -8.17 -17.99
N TYR A 112 -6.54 -8.99 -17.22
CA TYR A 112 -7.98 -9.17 -17.33
C TYR A 112 -8.77 -8.20 -16.45
N PHE A 113 -8.11 -7.27 -15.79
CA PHE A 113 -8.77 -6.33 -14.90
C PHE A 113 -9.61 -5.27 -15.64
N GLY A 114 -9.20 -4.93 -16.86
CA GLY A 114 -9.98 -4.14 -17.81
C GLY A 114 -10.52 -2.83 -17.20
N GLU A 115 -11.84 -2.65 -17.22
CA GLU A 115 -12.51 -1.42 -16.78
C GLU A 115 -12.68 -1.30 -15.25
N LYS A 116 -12.26 -2.30 -14.47
CA LYS A 116 -12.45 -2.33 -13.00
C LYS A 116 -11.40 -1.53 -12.21
N TRP A 117 -10.40 -0.94 -12.88
CA TRP A 117 -9.32 -0.18 -12.22
C TRP A 117 -9.81 0.97 -11.33
N PRO A 118 -10.76 1.83 -11.76
CA PRO A 118 -11.19 2.96 -10.93
C PRO A 118 -11.87 2.51 -9.63
N ALA A 119 -12.66 1.43 -9.68
CA ALA A 119 -13.31 0.87 -8.50
C ALA A 119 -12.29 0.28 -7.51
N CYS A 120 -11.25 -0.36 -8.04
CA CYS A 120 -10.12 -0.88 -7.27
C CYS A 120 -9.33 0.25 -6.59
N GLU A 121 -9.00 1.33 -7.31
CA GLU A 121 -8.32 2.50 -6.73
C GLU A 121 -9.13 3.16 -5.61
N LEU A 122 -10.43 3.38 -5.83
CA LEU A 122 -11.30 3.98 -4.84
C LEU A 122 -11.40 3.12 -3.58
N SER A 123 -11.51 1.81 -3.76
CA SER A 123 -11.57 0.86 -2.65
C SER A 123 -10.24 0.82 -1.89
N LEU A 124 -9.11 0.84 -2.60
CA LEU A 124 -7.78 0.89 -2.01
C LEU A 124 -7.59 2.15 -1.15
N ALA A 125 -7.98 3.32 -1.68
CA ALA A 125 -7.93 4.58 -0.96
C ALA A 125 -8.81 4.57 0.29
N THR A 126 -10.02 4.03 0.17
CA THR A 126 -10.98 3.92 1.28
C THR A 126 -10.46 3.00 2.38
N LEU A 127 -9.95 1.82 2.01
CA LEU A 127 -9.36 0.87 2.96
C LEU A 127 -8.14 1.47 3.65
N TRP A 128 -7.26 2.14 2.91
CA TRP A 128 -6.09 2.79 3.48
C TRP A 128 -6.47 3.88 4.49
N ALA A 129 -7.42 4.77 4.14
CA ALA A 129 -7.85 5.83 5.04
C ALA A 129 -8.38 5.29 6.37
N HIS A 130 -9.13 4.18 6.33
CA HIS A 130 -9.61 3.51 7.54
C HIS A 130 -8.47 2.84 8.32
N TYR A 131 -7.61 2.10 7.61
CA TYR A 131 -6.54 1.32 8.22
C TYR A 131 -5.43 2.19 8.81
N GLN A 132 -5.09 3.32 8.18
CA GLN A 132 -4.04 4.22 8.65
C GLN A 132 -4.36 4.77 10.04
N GLY A 133 -5.62 5.16 10.30
CA GLY A 133 -6.05 5.62 11.62
C GLY A 133 -5.86 4.55 12.67
N LEU A 134 -6.38 3.34 12.41
CA LEU A 134 -6.26 2.19 13.31
C LEU A 134 -4.80 1.78 13.57
N ALA A 135 -3.98 1.70 12.52
CA ALA A 135 -2.58 1.35 12.63
C ALA A 135 -1.79 2.36 13.50
N THR A 136 -2.13 3.65 13.38
CA THR A 136 -1.52 4.71 14.18
C THR A 136 -1.93 4.58 15.65
N ASP A 137 -3.22 4.40 15.91
CA ASP A 137 -3.77 4.29 17.26
C ASP A 137 -3.23 3.07 18.02
N LEU A 138 -3.00 1.97 17.31
CA LEU A 138 -2.48 0.73 17.88
C LEU A 138 -0.95 0.64 17.87
N GLY A 139 -0.25 1.66 17.36
CA GLY A 139 1.21 1.69 17.31
C GLY A 139 1.82 0.60 16.42
N VAL A 140 1.11 0.19 15.36
CA VAL A 140 1.60 -0.82 14.41
C VAL A 140 2.80 -0.24 13.68
N ALA A 141 3.96 -0.91 13.74
CA ALA A 141 5.18 -0.41 13.08
C ALA A 141 5.26 -0.77 11.58
N GLU A 142 4.61 -1.86 11.18
CA GLU A 142 4.68 -2.40 9.82
C GLU A 142 3.32 -2.89 9.34
N VAL A 143 2.94 -2.47 8.14
CA VAL A 143 1.70 -2.81 7.45
C VAL A 143 2.05 -3.54 6.17
N ALA A 144 1.38 -4.66 5.89
CA ALA A 144 1.49 -5.37 4.63
C ALA A 144 0.23 -5.15 3.78
N LEU A 145 0.42 -4.65 2.57
CA LEU A 145 -0.58 -4.55 1.51
C LEU A 145 -0.38 -5.69 0.51
N GLU A 146 -1.34 -6.60 0.48
CA GLU A 146 -1.41 -7.70 -0.47
C GLU A 146 -2.52 -7.40 -1.49
N LEU A 147 -2.13 -7.36 -2.76
CA LEU A 147 -3.01 -7.27 -3.91
C LEU A 147 -3.01 -8.60 -4.65
N SER A 148 -4.18 -9.19 -4.89
CA SER A 148 -4.26 -10.41 -5.71
C SER A 148 -5.45 -10.42 -6.65
N VAL A 149 -5.25 -10.99 -7.84
CA VAL A 149 -6.32 -11.27 -8.82
C VAL A 149 -6.50 -12.78 -8.95
N GLN A 150 -7.71 -13.26 -8.69
CA GLN A 150 -8.06 -14.67 -8.81
C GLN A 150 -9.42 -14.80 -9.50
N SER A 151 -9.48 -15.56 -10.60
CA SER A 151 -10.73 -15.87 -11.31
C SER A 151 -11.56 -14.62 -11.73
N GLY A 152 -10.89 -13.52 -12.09
CA GLY A 152 -11.55 -12.26 -12.47
C GLY A 152 -12.06 -11.39 -11.31
N ASN A 153 -11.84 -11.85 -10.09
CA ASN A 153 -12.05 -11.10 -8.86
C ASN A 153 -10.70 -10.57 -8.36
N TRP A 154 -10.77 -9.52 -7.55
CA TRP A 154 -9.59 -9.07 -6.81
C TRP A 154 -9.80 -9.06 -5.33
N HIS A 155 -8.68 -9.22 -4.66
CA HIS A 155 -8.55 -9.18 -3.23
C HIS A 155 -7.53 -8.12 -2.85
N MET A 156 -7.93 -7.21 -1.98
CA MET A 156 -7.02 -6.34 -1.24
C MET A 156 -6.98 -6.81 0.20
N LYS A 157 -5.79 -6.84 0.78
CA LYS A 157 -5.63 -7.13 2.19
C LYS A 157 -4.60 -6.21 2.79
N PHE A 158 -5.00 -5.51 3.84
CA PHE A 158 -4.08 -4.86 4.77
C PHE A 158 -3.93 -5.72 6.01
N SER A 159 -2.69 -5.93 6.46
CA SER A 159 -2.41 -6.64 7.71
C SER A 159 -1.27 -6.01 8.49
N GLY A 160 -1.35 -6.03 9.82
CA GLY A 160 -0.35 -5.45 10.71
C GLY A 160 0.58 -6.52 11.27
N ALA A 161 1.88 -6.26 11.33
CA ALA A 161 2.79 -7.17 12.02
C ALA A 161 2.46 -7.21 13.52
N GLY A 162 2.07 -8.38 14.04
CA GLY A 162 1.79 -8.58 15.47
C GLY A 162 0.42 -8.10 15.95
N THR A 163 -0.50 -7.76 15.03
CA THR A 163 -1.90 -7.44 15.35
C THR A 163 -2.83 -8.30 14.50
N GLU A 164 -4.00 -8.68 15.04
CA GLU A 164 -5.04 -9.40 14.28
C GLU A 164 -5.75 -8.50 13.25
N LEU A 165 -5.32 -7.24 13.14
CA LEU A 165 -5.90 -6.26 12.26
C LEU A 165 -5.72 -6.68 10.81
N LEU A 166 -6.82 -7.17 10.25
CA LEU A 166 -6.93 -7.63 8.90
C LEU A 166 -8.11 -6.89 8.31
N ALA A 167 -7.86 -6.08 7.29
CA ALA A 167 -8.92 -5.53 6.45
C ALA A 167 -8.82 -6.25 5.11
N CYS A 168 -9.74 -7.15 4.83
CA CYS A 168 -9.85 -7.80 3.53
C CYS A 168 -10.97 -7.14 2.73
N PHE A 169 -10.74 -6.99 1.44
CA PHE A 169 -11.76 -6.63 0.50
C PHE A 169 -11.71 -7.64 -0.63
N VAL A 170 -12.88 -8.18 -0.98
CA VAL A 170 -13.06 -9.06 -2.15
C VAL A 170 -14.14 -8.43 -3.01
N ALA A 171 -13.84 -8.11 -4.27
CA ALA A 171 -14.88 -7.80 -5.25
C ALA A 171 -14.93 -8.86 -6.33
N GLY A 172 -16.08 -9.54 -6.35
CA GLY A 172 -16.63 -10.27 -7.49
C GLY A 172 -18.12 -9.98 -7.55
N HIS A 173 -18.64 -9.66 -8.73
CA HIS A 173 -20.09 -9.48 -8.97
C HIS A 173 -20.84 -8.50 -8.03
N GLY A 174 -20.15 -7.50 -7.44
CA GLY A 174 -20.80 -6.39 -6.73
C GLY A 174 -20.98 -6.54 -5.21
N GLU A 175 -20.39 -7.55 -4.59
CA GLU A 175 -20.38 -7.67 -3.12
C GLU A 175 -19.08 -7.13 -2.53
N VAL A 176 -19.19 -6.37 -1.43
CA VAL A 176 -18.08 -5.81 -0.65
C VAL A 176 -18.17 -6.40 0.74
N ALA A 177 -17.20 -7.24 1.10
CA ALA A 177 -17.01 -7.70 2.48
C ALA A 177 -15.76 -7.00 3.03
N VAL A 178 -15.93 -6.24 4.12
CA VAL A 178 -14.82 -5.72 4.93
C VAL A 178 -14.94 -6.41 6.29
N ASP A 179 -14.13 -7.44 6.49
CA ASP A 179 -13.94 -8.01 7.81
C ASP A 179 -12.84 -7.23 8.50
N VAL A 180 -13.09 -6.74 9.72
CA VAL A 180 -12.10 -6.17 10.62
C VAL A 180 -12.09 -7.08 11.85
N TYR A 181 -10.95 -7.72 12.12
CA TYR A 181 -10.73 -8.58 13.28
C TYR A 181 -9.98 -7.82 14.37
#